data_AF-A0A820F9H7-F1
#
_entry.id   AF-A0A820F9H7-F1
#
_cell.length_a   1.000
_cell.length_b   1.000
_cell.length_c   1.000
_cell.angle_alpha   90.00
_cell.angle_beta   90.00
_cell.angle_gamma   90.00
#
_symmetry.space_group_name_H-M   'P 1'
#
loop_
_entity.id
_entity.type
_entity.pdbx_description
1 polymer ?
#
loop_
_entity_poly.entity_id
_entity_poly.type
_entity_poly.pdbx_seq_one_letter_code
_entity_poly.pdbx_strand_id
1 'polypeptide(L)'
;MLFQRIKEKLLEFNLFKSIPRSTDETILRQQRHTTRLYLVLLLVTSVTLISYGFLKSNTISKTIESPSSETFTQLNKKYPLTLDCPCSQTSFEYKQFFSNIEVEYHDICSSEFITARWIQLQFIESPVKEFFIHDIRFQSQMHFQLLSTLCRVAKQTIEDSLQSFYRTKLITPKVIDNFSFQIESELILEQFKRTVPESYRPTLQLIEANTEINQLVMPLSSIFESPGDVHNKEVFHLKPELNAQYDRPDCASAPKCACSFSLFSDECVLETAIEKGEFTKIISGMRLTVSPIRSVLISTLECFYNETCLSYIKREINSLVSPTNFSTLRLSSLA
;
A
#
# COMPACT_ATOMS: atom_id res chain seq x y z
N MET A 1 -42.45 -72.85 46.13
CA MET A 1 -41.42 -73.92 46.00
C MET A 1 -40.24 -73.56 45.08
N LEU A 2 -40.46 -73.01 43.88
CA LEU A 2 -39.36 -72.75 42.93
C LEU A 2 -38.31 -71.75 43.46
N PHE A 3 -38.77 -70.64 44.05
CA PHE A 3 -37.90 -69.59 44.60
C PHE A 3 -36.99 -70.08 45.73
N GLN A 4 -37.50 -71.01 46.56
CA GLN A 4 -36.77 -71.60 47.68
C GLN A 4 -35.64 -72.50 47.19
N ARG A 5 -35.93 -73.37 46.21
CA ARG A 5 -34.91 -74.22 45.56
C ARG A 5 -33.84 -73.42 44.82
N ILE A 6 -34.21 -72.28 44.22
CA ILE A 6 -33.26 -71.38 43.56
C ILE A 6 -32.37 -70.68 44.60
N LYS A 7 -32.96 -70.22 45.71
CA LYS A 7 -32.21 -69.60 46.81
C LYS A 7 -31.20 -70.56 47.43
N GLU A 8 -31.58 -71.81 47.67
CA GLU A 8 -30.68 -72.85 48.19
C GLU A 8 -29.54 -73.15 47.22
N LYS A 9 -29.85 -73.34 45.92
CA LYS A 9 -28.82 -73.54 44.90
C LYS A 9 -27.86 -72.35 44.75
N LEU A 10 -28.35 -71.12 44.93
CA LEU A 10 -27.51 -69.91 44.92
C LEU A 10 -26.64 -69.79 46.17
N LEU A 11 -27.14 -70.22 47.33
CA LEU A 11 -26.39 -70.20 48.59
C LEU A 11 -25.25 -71.23 48.61
N GLU A 12 -25.43 -72.37 47.93
CA GLU A 12 -24.44 -73.43 47.79
C GLU A 12 -23.53 -73.29 46.56
N PHE A 13 -23.79 -72.31 45.70
CA PHE A 13 -23.00 -72.09 44.50
C PHE A 13 -21.55 -71.72 44.84
N ASN A 14 -20.63 -72.47 44.27
CA ASN A 14 -19.19 -72.30 44.46
C ASN A 14 -18.49 -72.59 43.13
N LEU A 15 -17.90 -71.54 42.54
CA LEU A 15 -17.22 -71.60 41.25
C LEU A 15 -15.76 -72.06 41.43
N PHE A 16 -15.13 -71.73 42.56
CA PHE A 16 -13.72 -71.99 42.84
C PHE A 16 -13.54 -73.21 43.75
N LYS A 17 -13.90 -74.40 43.25
CA LYS A 17 -13.77 -75.65 44.01
C LYS A 17 -12.32 -76.16 43.98
N SER A 18 -11.78 -76.55 45.14
CA SER A 18 -10.47 -77.22 45.23
C SER A 18 -10.53 -78.64 44.62
N ILE A 19 -9.40 -79.10 44.08
CA ILE A 19 -9.22 -80.46 43.56
C ILE A 19 -8.06 -81.12 44.34
N PRO A 20 -8.28 -82.20 45.10
CA PRO A 20 -9.57 -82.85 45.39
C PRO A 20 -10.51 -81.97 46.25
N ARG A 21 -11.80 -82.32 46.30
CA ARG A 21 -12.80 -81.53 47.05
C ARG A 21 -12.42 -81.50 48.53
N SER A 22 -12.25 -80.29 49.05
CA SER A 22 -11.99 -80.11 50.48
C SER A 22 -13.24 -80.46 51.29
N THR A 23 -13.04 -81.15 52.41
CA THR A 23 -14.05 -81.41 53.43
C THR A 23 -14.01 -80.39 54.57
N ASP A 24 -13.00 -79.50 54.58
CA ASP A 24 -12.84 -78.46 55.59
C ASP A 24 -13.84 -77.32 55.38
N GLU A 25 -14.68 -77.08 56.40
CA GLU A 25 -15.69 -76.02 56.37
C GLU A 25 -15.10 -74.61 56.16
N THR A 26 -13.91 -74.33 56.68
CA THR A 26 -13.27 -73.01 56.57
C THR A 26 -12.90 -72.71 55.13
N ILE A 27 -12.32 -73.71 54.45
CA ILE A 27 -11.96 -73.65 53.03
C ILE A 27 -13.22 -73.51 52.17
N LEU A 28 -14.29 -74.28 52.46
CA LEU A 28 -15.56 -74.19 51.73
C LEU A 28 -16.23 -72.82 51.90
N ARG A 29 -16.18 -72.22 53.09
CA ARG A 29 -16.68 -70.84 53.33
C ARG A 29 -15.89 -69.82 52.54
N GLN A 30 -14.56 -69.91 52.54
CA GLN A 30 -13.70 -69.00 51.78
C GLN A 30 -14.00 -69.10 50.27
N GLN A 31 -14.11 -70.32 49.73
CA GLN A 31 -14.45 -70.53 48.32
C GLN A 31 -15.82 -69.94 47.93
N ARG A 32 -16.84 -70.07 48.80
CA ARG A 32 -18.15 -69.44 48.60
C ARG A 32 -18.07 -67.91 48.66
N HIS A 33 -17.30 -67.33 49.59
CA HIS A 33 -17.08 -65.89 49.67
C HIS A 33 -16.34 -65.34 48.45
N THR A 34 -15.28 -66.01 47.99
CA THR A 34 -14.55 -65.64 46.76
C THR A 34 -15.46 -65.75 45.53
N THR A 35 -16.31 -66.79 45.47
CA THR A 35 -17.32 -66.92 44.40
C THR A 35 -18.30 -65.75 44.41
N ARG A 36 -18.82 -65.36 45.59
CA ARG A 36 -19.72 -64.20 45.72
C ARG A 36 -19.03 -62.89 45.32
N LEU A 37 -17.80 -62.66 45.78
CA LEU A 37 -17.02 -61.49 45.43
C LEU A 37 -16.76 -61.41 43.92
N TYR A 38 -16.37 -62.53 43.31
CA TYR A 38 -16.15 -62.62 41.87
C TYR A 38 -17.43 -62.32 41.08
N LEU A 39 -18.58 -62.89 41.48
CA LEU A 39 -19.85 -62.63 40.82
C LEU A 39 -20.30 -61.17 40.97
N VAL A 40 -20.09 -60.55 42.13
CA VAL A 40 -20.36 -59.12 42.34
C VAL A 40 -19.45 -58.27 41.45
N LEU A 41 -18.15 -58.54 41.44
CA LEU A 41 -17.19 -57.82 40.61
C LEU A 41 -17.52 -57.99 39.12
N LEU A 42 -17.82 -59.21 38.67
CA LEU A 42 -18.22 -59.49 37.29
C LEU A 42 -19.50 -58.75 36.90
N LEU A 43 -20.47 -58.69 37.80
CA LEU A 43 -21.71 -57.95 37.57
C LEU A 43 -21.45 -56.44 37.50
N VAL A 44 -20.64 -55.90 38.42
CA VAL A 44 -20.27 -54.48 38.42
C VAL A 44 -19.51 -54.11 37.14
N THR A 45 -18.49 -54.89 36.74
CA THR A 45 -17.73 -54.62 35.51
C THR A 45 -18.57 -54.77 34.25
N SER A 46 -19.48 -55.73 34.22
CA SER A 46 -20.43 -55.89 33.11
C SER A 46 -21.36 -54.68 33.02
N VAL A 47 -21.91 -54.22 34.15
CA VAL A 47 -22.79 -53.04 34.20
C VAL A 47 -22.05 -51.78 33.79
N THR A 48 -20.80 -51.57 34.22
CA THR A 48 -20.02 -50.39 33.81
C THR A 48 -19.69 -50.40 32.33
N LEU A 49 -19.30 -51.54 31.76
CA LEU A 49 -19.03 -51.68 30.32
C LEU A 49 -20.28 -51.43 29.48
N ILE A 50 -21.42 -52.00 29.89
CA ILE A 50 -22.71 -51.79 29.23
C ILE A 50 -23.10 -50.31 29.29
N SER A 51 -22.99 -49.68 30.45
CA SER A 51 -23.31 -48.27 30.64
C SER A 51 -22.42 -47.35 29.79
N TYR A 52 -21.12 -47.64 29.71
CA TYR A 52 -20.19 -46.91 28.83
C TYR A 52 -20.59 -47.03 27.35
N GLY A 53 -20.99 -48.23 26.91
CA GLY A 53 -21.49 -48.45 25.55
C GLY A 53 -22.74 -47.63 25.22
N PHE A 54 -23.67 -47.50 26.18
CA PHE A 54 -24.89 -46.69 26.02
C PHE A 54 -24.64 -45.18 26.09
N LEU A 55 -23.68 -44.73 26.90
CA LEU A 55 -23.36 -43.30 27.06
C LEU A 55 -22.53 -42.72 25.91
N LYS A 56 -22.02 -43.57 25.01
CA LYS A 56 -21.29 -43.13 23.83
C LYS A 56 -22.25 -42.43 22.86
N SER A 57 -22.19 -41.10 22.83
CA SER A 57 -22.89 -40.32 21.82
C SER A 57 -22.24 -40.53 20.45
N ASN A 58 -23.05 -40.76 19.42
CA ASN A 58 -22.58 -40.87 18.05
C ASN A 58 -22.64 -39.50 17.39
N THR A 59 -21.52 -39.04 16.84
CA THR A 59 -21.49 -37.87 15.96
C THR A 59 -22.04 -38.28 14.60
N ILE A 60 -23.08 -37.60 14.14
CA ILE A 60 -23.68 -37.82 12.82
C ILE A 60 -23.31 -36.62 11.94
N SER A 61 -22.69 -36.88 10.79
CA SER A 61 -22.49 -35.86 9.77
C SER A 61 -23.76 -35.67 8.95
N LYS A 62 -24.17 -34.42 8.78
CA LYS A 62 -25.28 -34.04 7.88
C LYS A 62 -24.72 -33.15 6.78
N THR A 63 -25.10 -33.46 5.54
CA THR A 63 -24.69 -32.71 4.35
C THR A 63 -25.87 -31.90 3.84
N ILE A 64 -25.62 -30.64 3.51
CA ILE A 64 -26.60 -29.72 2.93
C ILE A 64 -26.02 -29.28 1.60
N GLU A 65 -26.69 -29.64 0.51
CA GLU A 65 -26.27 -29.27 -0.83
C GLU A 65 -26.56 -27.79 -1.11
N SER A 66 -25.57 -27.08 -1.67
CA SER A 66 -25.66 -25.68 -2.09
C SER A 66 -26.39 -24.76 -1.08
N PRO A 67 -25.88 -24.63 0.16
CA PRO A 67 -26.53 -23.83 1.19
C PRO A 67 -26.57 -22.35 0.80
N SER A 68 -27.62 -21.64 1.24
CA SER A 68 -27.66 -20.18 1.13
C SER A 68 -26.62 -19.53 2.05
N SER A 69 -26.22 -18.29 1.75
CA SER A 69 -25.30 -17.51 2.60
C SER A 69 -25.81 -17.37 4.04
N GLU A 70 -27.12 -17.20 4.22
CA GLU A 70 -27.75 -17.14 5.54
C GLU A 70 -27.66 -18.48 6.27
N THR A 71 -27.95 -19.59 5.57
CA THR A 71 -27.82 -20.95 6.13
C THR A 71 -26.38 -21.24 6.56
N PHE A 72 -25.39 -20.91 5.73
CA PHE A 72 -23.98 -21.03 6.09
C PHE A 72 -23.67 -20.21 7.34
N THR A 73 -24.07 -18.94 7.39
CA THR A 73 -23.80 -18.04 8.52
C THR A 73 -24.39 -18.59 9.83
N GLN A 74 -25.63 -19.09 9.79
CA GLN A 74 -26.28 -19.69 10.96
C GLN A 74 -25.56 -20.97 11.42
N LEU A 75 -25.19 -21.84 10.48
CA LEU A 75 -24.47 -23.09 10.78
C LEU A 75 -23.05 -22.82 11.29
N ASN A 76 -22.35 -21.84 10.74
CA ASN A 76 -21.00 -21.48 11.15
C ASN A 76 -20.98 -20.96 12.59
N LYS A 77 -22.00 -20.17 12.97
CA LYS A 77 -22.19 -19.76 14.38
C LYS A 77 -22.48 -20.94 15.31
N LYS A 78 -23.21 -21.95 14.83
CA LYS A 78 -23.64 -23.10 15.65
C LYS A 78 -22.57 -24.20 15.76
N TYR A 79 -21.76 -24.37 14.72
CA TYR A 79 -20.78 -25.46 14.57
C TYR A 79 -19.42 -24.97 14.06
N PRO A 80 -18.79 -23.96 14.69
CA PRO A 80 -17.60 -23.29 14.13
C PRO A 80 -16.38 -24.20 13.97
N LEU A 81 -16.25 -25.25 14.79
CA LEU A 81 -15.10 -26.16 14.77
C LEU A 81 -15.27 -27.38 13.86
N THR A 82 -16.51 -27.69 13.47
CA THR A 82 -16.85 -28.95 12.78
C THR A 82 -17.58 -28.74 11.46
N LEU A 83 -18.05 -27.53 11.17
CA LEU A 83 -18.62 -27.19 9.88
C LEU A 83 -17.54 -27.23 8.80
N ASP A 84 -17.80 -27.96 7.73
CA ASP A 84 -16.97 -27.98 6.53
C ASP A 84 -17.82 -27.59 5.33
N CYS A 85 -17.42 -26.50 4.66
CA CYS A 85 -18.14 -25.96 3.52
C CYS A 85 -17.15 -25.72 2.37
N PRO A 86 -16.83 -26.75 1.57
CA PRO A 86 -15.94 -26.60 0.43
C PRO A 86 -16.59 -25.77 -0.67
N CYS A 87 -15.79 -24.96 -1.37
CA CYS A 87 -16.26 -24.20 -2.52
C CYS A 87 -16.30 -25.08 -3.77
N SER A 88 -17.31 -24.87 -4.63
CA SER A 88 -17.36 -25.49 -5.97
C SER A 88 -16.29 -24.91 -6.90
N GLN A 89 -15.98 -23.62 -6.73
CA GLN A 89 -14.89 -22.91 -7.40
C GLN A 89 -13.94 -22.39 -6.32
N THR A 90 -12.64 -22.67 -6.47
CA THR A 90 -11.64 -22.29 -5.46
C THR A 90 -10.86 -21.03 -5.79
N SER A 91 -11.14 -20.40 -6.94
CA SER A 91 -10.37 -19.28 -7.45
C SER A 91 -11.28 -18.21 -8.05
N PHE A 92 -11.23 -17.00 -7.50
CA PHE A 92 -12.11 -15.89 -7.86
C PHE A 92 -11.27 -14.66 -8.23
N GLU A 93 -11.50 -14.09 -9.41
CA GLU A 93 -10.83 -12.84 -9.80
C GLU A 93 -11.29 -11.67 -8.92
N TYR A 94 -10.35 -10.81 -8.52
CA TYR A 94 -10.62 -9.62 -7.72
C TYR A 94 -11.67 -8.72 -8.36
N LYS A 95 -11.73 -8.68 -9.70
CA LYS A 95 -12.78 -7.97 -10.46
C LYS A 95 -14.20 -8.33 -10.04
N GLN A 96 -14.44 -9.55 -9.55
CA GLN A 96 -15.77 -10.02 -9.17
C GLN A 96 -16.31 -9.33 -7.91
N PHE A 97 -15.43 -8.84 -7.04
CA PHE A 97 -15.80 -8.22 -5.78
C PHE A 97 -15.27 -6.80 -5.58
N PHE A 98 -14.26 -6.38 -6.34
CA PHE A 98 -13.85 -4.99 -6.52
C PHE A 98 -14.33 -4.49 -7.88
N SER A 99 -15.57 -4.04 -7.95
CA SER A 99 -16.22 -3.67 -9.23
C SER A 99 -16.02 -2.21 -9.63
N ASN A 100 -15.72 -1.31 -8.69
CA ASN A 100 -15.47 0.11 -8.98
C ASN A 100 -14.44 0.68 -7.99
N ILE A 101 -13.15 0.67 -8.36
CA ILE A 101 -12.12 1.41 -7.61
C ILE A 101 -12.00 2.77 -8.27
N GLU A 102 -12.39 3.81 -7.54
CA GLU A 102 -12.24 5.20 -8.00
C GLU A 102 -10.88 5.73 -7.55
N VAL A 103 -10.10 6.21 -8.52
CA VAL A 103 -8.79 6.79 -8.28
C VAL A 103 -8.91 8.30 -8.37
N GLU A 104 -8.59 8.98 -7.28
CA GLU A 104 -8.41 10.42 -7.27
C GLU A 104 -6.95 10.76 -7.61
N TYR A 105 -6.76 11.56 -8.63
CA TYR A 105 -5.46 12.11 -9.00
C TYR A 105 -5.34 13.53 -8.48
N HIS A 106 -4.11 13.95 -8.20
CA HIS A 106 -3.82 15.33 -7.81
C HIS A 106 -4.37 16.34 -8.84
N ASP A 107 -5.00 17.42 -8.39
CA ASP A 107 -5.70 18.41 -9.25
C ASP A 107 -4.84 18.95 -10.39
N ILE A 108 -3.54 19.13 -10.13
CA ILE A 108 -2.59 19.58 -11.14
C ILE A 108 -2.59 18.69 -12.39
N CYS A 109 -2.79 17.38 -12.23
CA CYS A 109 -2.76 16.39 -13.29
C CYS A 109 -4.03 16.37 -14.17
N SER A 110 -5.05 17.16 -13.82
CA SER A 110 -6.26 17.43 -14.62
C SER A 110 -6.41 18.91 -14.96
N SER A 111 -5.43 19.75 -14.57
CA SER A 111 -5.49 21.20 -14.73
C SER A 111 -4.98 21.70 -16.09
N GLU A 112 -5.23 22.98 -16.36
CA GLU A 112 -4.68 23.67 -17.53
C GLU A 112 -3.15 23.82 -17.49
N PHE A 113 -2.53 23.73 -16.31
CA PHE A 113 -1.08 23.95 -16.12
C PHE A 113 -0.20 22.82 -16.67
N ILE A 114 -0.76 21.66 -17.00
CA ILE A 114 -0.01 20.57 -17.66
C ILE A 114 -0.27 20.51 -19.17
N THR A 115 -1.05 21.46 -19.71
CA THR A 115 -1.40 21.49 -21.14
C THR A 115 -0.32 22.17 -21.96
N ALA A 116 -0.26 21.82 -23.26
CA ALA A 116 0.62 22.49 -24.22
C ALA A 116 0.41 24.01 -24.26
N ARG A 117 -0.83 24.47 -24.06
CA ARG A 117 -1.17 25.90 -24.02
C ARG A 117 -0.42 26.63 -22.91
N TRP A 118 -0.46 26.13 -21.67
CA TRP A 118 0.26 26.74 -20.55
C TRP A 118 1.78 26.71 -20.78
N ILE A 119 2.29 25.54 -21.19
CA ILE A 119 3.72 25.29 -21.37
C ILE A 119 4.32 26.22 -22.45
N GLN A 120 3.62 26.43 -23.57
CA GLN A 120 4.10 27.26 -24.67
C GLN A 120 4.12 28.76 -24.34
N LEU A 121 3.27 29.23 -23.42
CA LEU A 121 3.26 30.64 -23.01
C LEU A 121 4.51 31.04 -22.23
N GLN A 122 5.28 30.07 -21.73
CA GLN A 122 6.52 30.31 -21.00
C GLN A 122 7.74 30.51 -21.93
N PHE A 123 7.56 30.42 -23.26
CA PHE A 123 8.65 30.52 -24.25
C PHE A 123 9.04 31.96 -24.61
N ILE A 124 8.49 32.96 -23.92
CA ILE A 124 8.55 34.33 -24.40
C ILE A 124 9.75 35.04 -23.80
N GLU A 125 10.60 35.56 -24.69
CA GLU A 125 11.77 36.35 -24.37
C GLU A 125 11.40 37.41 -23.33
N SER A 126 11.95 37.25 -22.13
CA SER A 126 11.87 38.27 -21.12
C SER A 126 12.57 39.53 -21.65
N PRO A 127 11.96 40.73 -21.57
CA PRO A 127 12.62 41.98 -21.91
C PRO A 127 13.75 42.33 -20.92
N VAL A 128 13.92 41.53 -19.87
CA VAL A 128 15.00 41.68 -18.90
C VAL A 128 16.30 41.25 -19.57
N LYS A 129 17.22 42.21 -19.74
CA LYS A 129 18.55 42.02 -20.34
C LYS A 129 19.44 41.06 -19.52
N GLU A 130 19.05 40.78 -18.29
CA GLU A 130 19.73 39.90 -17.36
C GLU A 130 18.90 38.63 -17.16
N PHE A 131 19.53 37.49 -17.41
CA PHE A 131 18.92 36.18 -17.27
C PHE A 131 19.11 35.70 -15.83
N PHE A 132 18.02 35.66 -15.05
CA PHE A 132 18.04 35.15 -13.68
C PHE A 132 17.62 33.67 -13.65
N ILE A 133 18.47 32.80 -13.11
CA ILE A 133 18.22 31.36 -13.05
C ILE A 133 16.91 30.98 -12.38
N HIS A 134 16.52 31.70 -11.33
CA HIS A 134 15.35 31.37 -10.51
C HIS A 134 14.08 32.07 -11.01
N ASP A 135 14.14 32.78 -12.15
CA ASP A 135 12.97 33.41 -12.71
C ASP A 135 11.97 32.35 -13.21
N ILE A 136 10.77 32.37 -12.63
CA ILE A 136 9.71 31.42 -12.92
C ILE A 136 9.30 31.45 -14.40
N ARG A 137 9.43 32.59 -15.10
CA ARG A 137 9.04 32.71 -16.52
C ARG A 137 9.93 31.83 -17.40
N PHE A 138 11.20 31.64 -17.04
CA PHE A 138 12.11 30.73 -17.73
C PHE A 138 11.97 29.28 -17.24
N GLN A 139 11.84 29.09 -15.94
CA GLN A 139 11.90 27.73 -15.35
C GLN A 139 10.57 26.98 -15.45
N SER A 140 9.45 27.70 -15.58
CA SER A 140 8.11 27.10 -15.68
C SER A 140 7.99 26.11 -16.82
N GLN A 141 8.59 26.37 -17.99
CA GLN A 141 8.41 25.50 -19.14
C GLN A 141 8.83 24.06 -18.83
N MET A 142 10.08 23.84 -18.42
CA MET A 142 10.59 22.50 -18.13
C MET A 142 9.90 21.89 -16.92
N HIS A 143 9.63 22.71 -15.90
CA HIS A 143 8.94 22.25 -14.70
C HIS A 143 7.56 21.68 -15.02
N PHE A 144 6.74 22.42 -15.79
CA PHE A 144 5.40 21.98 -16.19
C PHE A 144 5.40 20.90 -17.28
N GLN A 145 6.40 20.86 -18.17
CA GLN A 145 6.59 19.75 -19.10
C GLN A 145 6.88 18.44 -18.37
N LEU A 146 7.78 18.48 -17.39
CA LEU A 146 8.13 17.32 -16.59
C LEU A 146 6.95 16.89 -15.72
N LEU A 147 6.27 17.85 -15.09
CA LEU A 147 5.05 17.58 -14.32
C LEU A 147 3.95 16.95 -15.16
N SER A 148 3.72 17.43 -16.38
CA SER A 148 2.79 16.83 -17.35
C SER A 148 3.17 15.37 -17.67
N THR A 149 4.46 15.12 -17.87
CA THR A 149 4.98 13.76 -18.10
C THR A 149 4.79 12.86 -16.89
N LEU A 150 5.12 13.33 -15.69
CA LEU A 150 4.96 12.58 -14.44
C LEU A 150 3.48 12.27 -14.17
N CYS A 151 2.58 13.23 -14.40
CA CYS A 151 1.13 13.01 -14.30
C CYS A 151 0.64 11.93 -15.26
N ARG A 152 1.11 11.94 -16.51
CA ARG A 152 0.76 10.91 -17.51
C ARG A 152 1.28 9.53 -17.10
N VAL A 153 2.53 9.46 -16.67
CA VAL A 153 3.14 8.19 -16.24
C VAL A 153 2.43 7.65 -14.99
N ALA A 154 2.15 8.49 -14.00
CA ALA A 154 1.40 8.09 -12.80
C ALA A 154 0.02 7.52 -13.15
N LYS A 155 -0.71 8.18 -14.06
CA LYS A 155 -2.01 7.69 -14.57
C LYS A 155 -1.88 6.31 -15.20
N GLN A 156 -0.94 6.16 -16.14
CA GLN A 156 -0.70 4.88 -16.81
C GLN A 156 -0.28 3.78 -15.83
N THR A 157 0.62 4.07 -14.89
CA THR A 157 1.07 3.11 -13.88
C THR A 157 -0.09 2.63 -13.02
N ILE A 158 -1.00 3.51 -12.61
CA ILE A 158 -2.18 3.12 -11.84
C ILE A 158 -3.15 2.30 -12.69
N GLU A 159 -3.41 2.70 -13.94
CA GLU A 159 -4.27 1.94 -14.85
C GLU A 159 -3.74 0.53 -15.10
N ASP A 160 -2.45 0.38 -15.40
CA ASP A 160 -1.81 -0.91 -15.62
C ASP A 160 -1.85 -1.78 -14.35
N SER A 161 -1.60 -1.15 -13.19
CA SER A 161 -1.68 -1.82 -11.89
C SER A 161 -3.09 -2.29 -11.57
N LEU A 162 -4.12 -1.48 -11.86
CA LEU A 162 -5.53 -1.86 -11.69
C LEU A 162 -5.90 -3.03 -12.60
N GLN A 163 -5.45 -3.03 -13.86
CA GLN A 163 -5.69 -4.17 -14.76
C GLN A 163 -5.08 -5.47 -14.21
N SER A 164 -3.86 -5.41 -13.67
CA SER A 164 -3.22 -6.55 -13.02
C SER A 164 -3.96 -6.98 -11.75
N PHE A 165 -4.34 -6.01 -10.92
CA PHE A 165 -5.12 -6.22 -9.69
C PHE A 165 -6.42 -6.96 -9.98
N TYR A 166 -7.20 -6.51 -10.97
CA TYR A 166 -8.48 -7.14 -11.32
C TYR A 166 -8.36 -8.57 -11.84
N ARG A 167 -7.22 -8.92 -12.47
CA ARG A 167 -6.93 -10.27 -12.95
C ARG A 167 -6.36 -11.18 -11.85
N THR A 168 -5.89 -10.61 -10.75
CA THR A 168 -5.39 -11.35 -9.60
C THR A 168 -6.54 -12.13 -8.97
N LYS A 169 -6.24 -13.33 -8.44
CA LYS A 169 -7.27 -14.25 -7.94
C LYS A 169 -7.12 -14.49 -6.45
N LEU A 170 -8.24 -14.42 -5.74
CA LEU A 170 -8.39 -14.96 -4.39
C LEU A 170 -8.51 -16.49 -4.51
N ILE A 171 -7.66 -17.22 -3.81
CA ILE A 171 -7.70 -18.68 -3.77
C ILE A 171 -8.23 -19.12 -2.42
N THR A 172 -9.43 -19.70 -2.40
CA THR A 172 -10.00 -20.26 -1.18
C THR A 172 -10.68 -21.62 -1.43
N PRO A 173 -10.22 -22.69 -0.78
CA PRO A 173 -10.83 -24.02 -0.93
C PRO A 173 -12.16 -24.14 -0.16
N LYS A 174 -12.44 -23.23 0.78
CA LYS A 174 -13.62 -23.24 1.64
C LYS A 174 -14.30 -21.88 1.66
N VAL A 175 -15.57 -21.87 2.02
CA VAL A 175 -16.31 -20.62 2.18
C VAL A 175 -15.68 -19.81 3.32
N ILE A 176 -15.38 -18.55 3.04
CA ILE A 176 -14.90 -17.57 4.01
C ILE A 176 -16.13 -16.85 4.58
N ASP A 177 -16.16 -16.61 5.88
CA ASP A 177 -17.22 -15.81 6.46
C ASP A 177 -17.05 -14.31 6.14
N ASN A 178 -18.13 -13.55 6.29
CA ASN A 178 -18.16 -12.14 5.88
C ASN A 178 -17.11 -11.28 6.62
N PHE A 179 -16.83 -11.57 7.89
CA PHE A 179 -15.88 -10.77 8.66
C PHE A 179 -14.45 -11.02 8.19
N SER A 180 -14.07 -12.30 8.02
CA SER A 180 -12.77 -12.64 7.44
C SER A 180 -12.60 -12.13 6.01
N PHE A 181 -13.65 -12.19 5.18
CA PHE A 181 -13.63 -11.65 3.83
C PHE A 181 -13.40 -10.12 3.80
N GLN A 182 -14.02 -9.37 4.72
CA GLN A 182 -13.81 -7.92 4.83
C GLN A 182 -12.37 -7.59 5.20
N ILE A 183 -11.81 -8.26 6.22
CA ILE A 183 -10.41 -8.07 6.63
C ILE A 183 -9.46 -8.38 5.47
N GLU A 184 -9.67 -9.50 4.79
CA GLU A 184 -8.82 -9.89 3.67
C GLU A 184 -8.91 -8.89 2.51
N SER A 185 -10.11 -8.38 2.22
CA SER A 185 -10.33 -7.34 1.20
C SER A 185 -9.62 -6.03 1.54
N GLU A 186 -9.69 -5.59 2.80
CA GLU A 186 -8.99 -4.39 3.27
C GLU A 186 -7.47 -4.56 3.17
N LEU A 187 -6.93 -5.71 3.60
CA LEU A 187 -5.50 -6.02 3.49
C LEU A 187 -5.02 -6.04 2.03
N ILE A 188 -5.82 -6.60 1.13
CA ILE A 188 -5.55 -6.61 -0.32
C ILE A 188 -5.47 -5.17 -0.86
N LEU A 189 -6.43 -4.31 -0.49
CA LEU A 189 -6.44 -2.91 -0.93
C LEU A 189 -5.26 -2.12 -0.36
N GLU A 190 -4.93 -2.28 0.92
CA GLU A 190 -3.79 -1.61 1.54
C GLU A 190 -2.46 -2.08 0.93
N GLN A 191 -2.34 -3.38 0.65
CA GLN A 191 -1.18 -3.91 -0.06
C GLN A 191 -1.07 -3.32 -1.48
N PHE A 192 -2.19 -3.15 -2.19
CA PHE A 192 -2.20 -2.50 -3.50
C PHE A 192 -1.72 -1.04 -3.41
N LYS A 193 -2.29 -0.25 -2.49
CA LYS A 193 -1.89 1.15 -2.26
C LYS A 193 -0.40 1.29 -1.94
N ARG A 194 0.17 0.34 -1.18
CA ARG A 194 1.59 0.36 -0.82
C ARG A 194 2.50 -0.12 -1.95
N THR A 195 2.11 -1.16 -2.68
CA THR A 195 2.99 -1.82 -3.65
C THR A 195 3.11 -1.01 -4.95
N VAL A 196 2.03 -0.34 -5.37
CA VAL A 196 2.03 0.42 -6.63
C VAL A 196 3.11 1.51 -6.64
N PRO A 197 3.19 2.43 -5.65
CA PRO A 197 4.26 3.44 -5.60
C PRO A 197 5.66 2.81 -5.46
N GLU A 198 5.80 1.78 -4.62
CA GLU A 198 7.09 1.10 -4.41
C GLU A 198 7.61 0.40 -5.66
N SER A 199 6.72 -0.14 -6.51
CA SER A 199 7.11 -0.75 -7.78
C SER A 199 7.66 0.27 -8.78
N TYR A 200 7.24 1.53 -8.67
CA TYR A 200 7.68 2.60 -9.56
C TYR A 200 8.97 3.30 -9.08
N ARG A 201 9.24 3.29 -7.76
CA ARG A 201 10.40 3.94 -7.14
C ARG A 201 11.74 3.59 -7.83
N PRO A 202 12.07 2.33 -8.16
CA PRO A 202 13.32 2.00 -8.84
C PRO A 202 13.42 2.61 -10.23
N THR A 203 12.30 2.70 -10.95
CA THR A 203 12.26 3.33 -12.28
C THR A 203 12.56 4.82 -12.17
N LEU A 204 11.95 5.50 -11.20
CA LEU A 204 12.20 6.92 -10.95
C LEU A 204 13.67 7.16 -10.57
N GLN A 205 14.23 6.36 -9.68
CA GLN A 205 15.64 6.41 -9.28
C GLN A 205 16.59 6.17 -10.46
N LEU A 206 16.24 5.24 -11.36
CA LEU A 206 17.02 5.00 -12.57
C LEU A 206 16.97 6.20 -13.53
N ILE A 207 15.82 6.84 -13.69
CA ILE A 207 15.68 8.04 -14.51
C ILE A 207 16.51 9.18 -13.90
N GLU A 208 16.43 9.39 -12.58
CA GLU A 208 17.26 10.37 -11.87
C GLU A 208 18.74 10.10 -12.08
N ALA A 209 19.22 8.88 -11.80
CA ALA A 209 20.61 8.51 -11.99
C ALA A 209 21.09 8.67 -13.45
N ASN A 210 20.26 8.33 -14.44
CA ASN A 210 20.61 8.56 -15.86
C ASN A 210 20.62 10.03 -16.23
N THR A 211 19.73 10.83 -15.64
CA THR A 211 19.70 12.29 -15.84
C THR A 211 20.97 12.91 -15.27
N GLU A 212 21.43 12.43 -14.11
CA GLU A 212 22.66 12.86 -13.45
C GLU A 212 23.92 12.45 -14.22
N ILE A 213 24.06 11.18 -14.58
CA ILE A 213 25.24 10.64 -15.28
C ILE A 213 25.41 11.30 -16.65
N ASN A 214 24.30 11.52 -17.37
CA ASN A 214 24.34 12.14 -18.69
C ASN A 214 24.35 13.67 -18.64
N GLN A 215 24.43 14.28 -17.45
CA GLN A 215 24.40 15.73 -17.27
C GLN A 215 23.21 16.36 -18.01
N LEU A 216 22.04 15.73 -17.95
CA LEU A 216 20.78 16.29 -18.43
C LEU A 216 20.24 17.26 -17.36
N VAL A 217 21.02 18.32 -17.13
CA VAL A 217 20.79 19.32 -16.09
C VAL A 217 19.81 20.38 -16.56
N MET A 218 19.06 20.97 -15.62
CA MET A 218 18.28 22.17 -15.93
C MET A 218 19.22 23.30 -16.38
N PRO A 219 18.76 24.24 -17.21
CA PRO A 219 19.48 25.44 -17.62
C PRO A 219 20.07 26.29 -16.48
N LEU A 220 19.68 26.02 -15.23
CA LEU A 220 20.38 26.44 -14.01
C LEU A 220 21.91 26.26 -14.10
N SER A 221 22.38 25.19 -14.75
CA SER A 221 23.80 24.90 -14.96
C SER A 221 24.40 25.54 -16.21
N SER A 222 23.57 26.10 -17.10
CA SER A 222 23.99 26.68 -18.37
C SER A 222 24.18 28.19 -18.33
N ILE A 223 24.02 28.84 -17.16
CA ILE A 223 24.57 30.19 -16.98
C ILE A 223 26.08 30.06 -16.78
N PHE A 224 26.76 30.02 -17.91
CA PHE A 224 28.13 30.52 -18.02
C PHE A 224 28.08 32.03 -17.83
N GLU A 225 28.58 32.51 -16.71
CA GLU A 225 28.94 33.90 -16.62
C GLU A 225 30.37 34.06 -17.13
N SER A 226 30.55 34.86 -18.17
CA SER A 226 31.87 35.29 -18.59
C SER A 226 32.56 35.95 -17.38
N PRO A 227 33.79 35.57 -17.01
CA PRO A 227 34.64 36.51 -16.31
C PRO A 227 34.78 37.71 -17.26
N GLY A 228 34.45 38.90 -16.78
CA GLY A 228 34.22 40.05 -17.62
C GLY A 228 35.42 40.37 -18.51
N ASP A 229 35.16 40.48 -19.81
CA ASP A 229 35.86 41.45 -20.64
C ASP A 229 34.87 42.01 -21.66
N VAL A 230 34.23 43.12 -21.29
CA VAL A 230 33.21 43.81 -22.10
C VAL A 230 33.89 44.61 -23.21
N HIS A 231 34.85 44.05 -23.94
CA HIS A 231 35.48 44.69 -25.10
C HIS A 231 35.83 43.64 -26.17
N ASN A 232 34.83 42.89 -26.63
CA ASN A 232 34.62 42.61 -28.06
C ASN A 232 33.41 41.70 -28.22
N LYS A 233 32.52 42.09 -29.14
CA LYS A 233 31.45 41.22 -29.61
C LYS A 233 32.07 40.00 -30.28
N GLU A 234 31.50 38.84 -29.98
CA GLU A 234 31.40 37.61 -30.79
C GLU A 234 31.91 36.36 -30.07
N VAL A 235 31.01 35.37 -30.04
CA VAL A 235 31.13 33.98 -29.58
C VAL A 235 30.96 33.74 -28.08
N PHE A 236 29.73 33.36 -27.70
CA PHE A 236 29.45 32.64 -26.45
C PHE A 236 30.07 31.24 -26.53
N HIS A 237 31.25 31.07 -25.93
CA HIS A 237 31.82 29.74 -25.75
C HIS A 237 31.15 29.06 -24.55
N LEU A 238 30.25 28.11 -24.81
CA LEU A 238 29.76 27.15 -23.82
C LEU A 238 30.96 26.28 -23.38
N LYS A 239 31.62 26.63 -22.28
CA LYS A 239 32.68 25.80 -21.68
C LYS A 239 32.17 25.26 -20.35
N PRO A 240 31.72 23.99 -20.25
CA PRO A 240 31.34 23.40 -18.96
C PRO A 240 32.55 23.44 -18.02
N GLU A 241 32.63 24.46 -17.17
CA GLU A 241 33.64 24.54 -16.12
C GLU A 241 33.15 23.68 -14.97
N LEU A 242 33.71 22.47 -14.90
CA LEU A 242 33.47 21.53 -13.80
C LEU A 242 33.95 22.04 -12.42
N ASN A 243 34.61 23.19 -12.32
CA ASN A 243 35.24 23.67 -11.08
C ASN A 243 35.35 25.20 -10.99
N ALA A 244 34.28 25.94 -11.28
CA ALA A 244 34.28 27.39 -11.06
C ALA A 244 33.95 27.69 -9.58
N GLN A 245 34.98 27.76 -8.73
CA GLN A 245 34.86 28.36 -7.40
C GLN A 245 34.81 29.88 -7.58
N TYR A 246 33.61 30.41 -7.85
CA TYR A 246 33.40 31.86 -8.01
C TYR A 246 33.32 32.53 -6.64
N ASP A 247 34.39 33.25 -6.28
CA ASP A 247 34.35 34.29 -5.26
C ASP A 247 33.65 35.53 -5.86
N ARG A 248 32.31 35.52 -5.84
CA ARG A 248 31.51 36.70 -6.22
C ARG A 248 30.96 37.36 -4.95
N PRO A 249 31.24 38.65 -4.69
CA PRO A 249 30.81 39.34 -3.46
C PRO A 249 29.28 39.46 -3.31
N ASP A 250 28.53 39.34 -4.41
CA ASP A 250 27.07 39.51 -4.37
C ASP A 250 26.30 38.23 -4.03
N CYS A 251 26.96 37.05 -4.06
CA CYS A 251 26.43 35.83 -3.44
C CYS A 251 26.96 35.61 -2.01
N ALA A 252 27.91 36.42 -1.56
CA ALA A 252 28.56 36.26 -0.25
C ALA A 252 27.71 36.79 0.93
N SER A 253 26.70 37.63 0.66
CA SER A 253 25.89 38.28 1.71
C SER A 253 24.48 37.71 1.88
N ALA A 254 24.03 36.82 0.98
CA ALA A 254 22.82 36.03 1.17
C ALA A 254 23.21 34.55 1.29
N PRO A 255 22.95 33.87 2.43
CA PRO A 255 23.35 32.48 2.66
C PRO A 255 22.61 31.44 1.80
N LYS A 256 22.08 31.82 0.63
CA LYS A 256 21.17 31.01 -0.22
C LYS A 256 21.62 30.79 -1.67
N CYS A 257 22.75 31.36 -2.13
CA CYS A 257 23.12 31.30 -3.55
C CYS A 257 24.59 30.92 -3.81
N ALA A 258 25.12 29.92 -3.10
CA ALA A 258 26.40 29.28 -3.42
C ALA A 258 26.17 27.82 -3.84
N CYS A 259 25.53 27.60 -4.98
CA CYS A 259 25.46 26.26 -5.57
C CYS A 259 26.74 26.01 -6.34
N SER A 260 27.80 25.56 -5.65
CA SER A 260 28.98 25.08 -6.32
C SER A 260 28.63 23.83 -7.12
N PHE A 261 29.22 23.67 -8.31
CA PHE A 261 29.12 22.47 -9.16
C PHE A 261 29.74 21.21 -8.52
N SER A 262 30.01 21.26 -7.20
CA SER A 262 30.30 20.11 -6.36
C SER A 262 29.07 19.21 -6.35
N LEU A 263 29.00 18.34 -7.36
CA LEU A 263 28.19 17.13 -7.45
C LEU A 263 27.22 16.96 -6.26
N PHE A 264 26.00 17.46 -6.46
CA PHE A 264 24.80 16.98 -5.76
C PHE A 264 24.80 17.10 -4.23
N SER A 265 25.00 18.31 -3.68
CA SER A 265 24.54 18.55 -2.30
C SER A 265 23.01 18.74 -2.25
N ASP A 266 22.36 18.12 -1.27
CA ASP A 266 20.94 18.30 -0.94
C ASP A 266 20.56 19.73 -0.54
N GLU A 267 21.53 20.64 -0.54
CA GLU A 267 21.46 21.98 0.06
C GLU A 267 21.15 23.08 -0.96
N CYS A 268 21.25 22.81 -2.26
CA CYS A 268 20.93 23.77 -3.31
C CYS A 268 19.45 23.69 -3.73
N VAL A 269 18.59 24.35 -2.97
CA VAL A 269 17.17 24.53 -3.29
C VAL A 269 16.86 26.02 -3.39
N LEU A 270 16.50 26.47 -4.59
CA LEU A 270 16.09 27.85 -4.84
C LEU A 270 14.56 27.93 -4.91
N GLU A 271 14.00 28.98 -4.33
CA GLU A 271 12.61 29.36 -4.61
C GLU A 271 12.56 30.11 -5.93
N THR A 272 11.54 29.83 -6.74
CA THR A 272 11.32 30.64 -7.94
C THR A 272 10.93 32.06 -7.57
N ALA A 273 11.29 33.03 -8.40
CA ALA A 273 10.87 34.41 -8.26
C ALA A 273 10.45 35.00 -9.60
N ILE A 274 9.93 36.21 -9.59
CA ILE A 274 9.85 37.07 -10.77
C ILE A 274 10.76 38.26 -10.52
N GLU A 275 11.71 38.48 -11.44
CA GLU A 275 12.68 39.57 -11.38
C GLU A 275 12.27 40.72 -12.31
N LYS A 276 12.30 41.95 -11.79
CA LYS A 276 11.95 43.16 -12.55
C LYS A 276 12.83 44.34 -12.13
N GLY A 277 13.99 44.45 -12.78
CA GLY A 277 15.01 45.43 -12.38
C GLY A 277 15.53 45.08 -10.99
N GLU A 278 15.45 46.01 -10.03
CA GLU A 278 15.87 45.78 -8.64
C GLU A 278 14.82 45.06 -7.78
N PHE A 279 13.63 44.76 -8.32
CA PHE A 279 12.55 44.13 -7.56
C PHE A 279 12.46 42.63 -7.81
N THR A 280 12.70 41.86 -6.75
CA THR A 280 12.50 40.40 -6.70
C THR A 280 11.23 40.07 -5.92
N LYS A 281 10.29 39.35 -6.54
CA LYS A 281 9.16 38.74 -5.82
C LYS A 281 9.25 37.22 -5.85
N ILE A 282 9.45 36.63 -4.67
CA ILE A 282 9.44 35.19 -4.47
C ILE A 282 8.04 34.64 -4.76
N ILE A 283 8.01 33.53 -5.50
CA ILE A 283 6.83 32.73 -5.80
C ILE A 283 6.90 31.45 -4.99
N SER A 284 6.03 31.35 -3.99
CA SER A 284 6.02 30.22 -3.07
C SER A 284 5.53 28.93 -3.74
N GLY A 285 6.09 27.80 -3.29
CA GLY A 285 5.68 26.47 -3.69
C GLY A 285 6.25 25.93 -5.00
N MET A 286 6.98 26.71 -5.79
CA MET A 286 7.79 26.18 -6.88
C MET A 286 9.27 26.32 -6.54
N ARG A 287 9.96 25.18 -6.51
CA ARG A 287 11.35 25.04 -6.10
C ARG A 287 12.20 24.50 -7.23
N LEU A 288 13.45 24.92 -7.24
CA LEU A 288 14.44 24.56 -8.25
C LEU A 288 15.68 23.97 -7.57
N THR A 289 16.20 22.91 -8.18
CA THR A 289 17.42 22.22 -7.78
C THR A 289 18.18 21.83 -9.04
N VAL A 290 19.40 21.33 -8.91
CA VAL A 290 20.16 20.81 -10.07
C VAL A 290 19.45 19.68 -10.83
N SER A 291 18.58 18.89 -10.15
CA SER A 291 17.80 17.82 -10.77
C SER A 291 16.40 18.35 -11.17
N PRO A 292 16.02 18.30 -12.48
CA PRO A 292 14.68 18.68 -12.92
C PRO A 292 13.58 17.87 -12.21
N ILE A 293 13.78 16.55 -12.06
CA ILE A 293 12.83 15.63 -11.43
C ILE A 293 12.64 15.99 -9.98
N ARG A 294 13.75 16.12 -9.24
CA ARG A 294 13.70 16.48 -7.82
C ARG A 294 13.02 17.82 -7.60
N SER A 295 13.27 18.80 -8.48
CA SER A 295 12.64 20.12 -8.41
C SER A 295 11.12 20.04 -8.45
N VAL A 296 10.56 19.20 -9.31
CA VAL A 296 9.12 18.93 -9.34
C VAL A 296 8.66 18.21 -8.06
N LEU A 297 9.39 17.18 -7.61
CA LEU A 297 9.01 16.36 -6.46
C LEU A 297 8.99 17.14 -5.12
N ILE A 298 9.87 18.13 -4.95
CA ILE A 298 9.93 18.94 -3.71
C ILE A 298 9.02 20.18 -3.74
N SER A 299 8.41 20.47 -4.90
CA SER A 299 7.54 21.63 -5.10
C SER A 299 6.13 21.34 -4.58
N THR A 300 5.57 22.27 -3.80
CA THR A 300 4.19 22.15 -3.27
C THR A 300 3.14 22.72 -4.22
N LEU A 301 3.56 23.55 -5.19
CA LEU A 301 2.72 24.27 -6.14
C LEU A 301 1.63 25.15 -5.49
N GLU A 302 1.81 25.53 -4.23
CA GLU A 302 0.79 26.24 -3.43
C GLU A 302 0.33 27.57 -4.05
N CYS A 303 1.21 28.26 -4.80
CA CYS A 303 0.84 29.47 -5.52
C CYS A 303 -0.30 29.25 -6.54
N PHE A 304 -0.41 28.05 -7.12
CA PHE A 304 -1.43 27.70 -8.10
C PHE A 304 -2.81 27.46 -7.48
N TYR A 305 -2.89 27.31 -6.16
CA TYR A 305 -4.11 27.26 -5.37
C TYR A 305 -4.50 28.63 -4.78
N ASN A 306 -3.64 29.65 -4.92
CA ASN A 306 -3.84 30.98 -4.34
C ASN A 306 -4.13 32.02 -5.44
N GLU A 307 -5.33 32.61 -5.43
CA GLU A 307 -5.76 33.56 -6.46
C GLU A 307 -4.86 34.80 -6.56
N THR A 308 -4.42 35.33 -5.41
CA THR A 308 -3.52 36.49 -5.35
C THR A 308 -2.14 36.16 -5.93
N CYS A 309 -1.62 34.97 -5.65
CA CYS A 309 -0.34 34.55 -6.17
C CYS A 309 -0.40 34.26 -7.68
N LEU A 310 -1.40 33.48 -8.11
CA LEU A 310 -1.57 33.16 -9.53
C LEU A 310 -1.91 34.40 -10.38
N SER A 311 -2.72 35.33 -9.87
CA SER A 311 -3.02 36.59 -10.58
C SER A 311 -1.76 37.45 -10.76
N TYR A 312 -0.84 37.42 -9.80
CA TYR A 312 0.47 38.04 -9.96
C TYR A 312 1.26 37.41 -11.10
N ILE A 313 1.42 36.08 -11.11
CA ILE A 313 2.10 35.36 -12.20
C ILE A 313 1.47 35.68 -13.54
N LYS A 314 0.13 35.59 -13.64
CA LYS A 314 -0.61 35.90 -14.87
C LYS A 314 -0.37 37.31 -15.35
N ARG A 315 -0.33 38.30 -14.46
CA ARG A 315 -0.11 39.69 -14.85
C ARG A 315 1.28 39.87 -15.46
N GLU A 316 2.29 39.26 -14.84
CA GLU A 316 3.66 39.39 -15.34
C GLU A 316 3.85 38.57 -16.64
N ILE A 317 3.19 37.42 -16.81
CA ILE A 317 3.18 36.68 -18.09
C ILE A 317 2.37 37.42 -19.16
N ASN A 318 1.16 37.88 -18.86
CA ASN A 318 0.30 38.64 -19.80
C ASN A 318 0.89 40.00 -20.19
N SER A 319 1.88 40.52 -19.44
CA SER A 319 2.64 41.68 -19.90
C SER A 319 3.54 41.36 -21.11
N LEU A 320 3.79 40.07 -21.35
CA LEU A 320 4.65 39.54 -22.41
C LEU A 320 3.85 38.88 -23.55
N VAL A 321 2.58 38.52 -23.31
CA VAL A 321 1.72 37.76 -24.27
C VAL A 321 0.29 38.27 -24.28
N SER A 322 -0.49 37.87 -25.29
CA SER A 322 -1.95 38.07 -25.28
C SER A 322 -2.59 37.56 -23.97
N PRO A 323 -3.68 38.21 -23.47
CA PRO A 323 -4.26 37.90 -22.18
C PRO A 323 -4.66 36.42 -22.08
N THR A 324 -4.13 35.76 -21.05
CA THR A 324 -4.48 34.38 -20.74
C THR A 324 -5.39 34.32 -19.52
N ASN A 325 -6.46 33.54 -19.63
CA ASN A 325 -7.45 33.35 -18.57
C ASN A 325 -7.37 31.90 -18.08
N PHE A 326 -6.44 31.64 -17.18
CA PHE A 326 -6.36 30.37 -16.43
C PHE A 326 -7.12 30.52 -15.12
N SER A 327 -7.68 29.45 -14.55
CA SER A 327 -8.24 29.49 -13.18
C SER A 327 -7.25 28.96 -12.16
N THR A 328 -7.41 29.34 -10.89
CA THR A 328 -6.72 28.66 -9.78
C THR A 328 -7.16 27.21 -9.71
N LEU A 329 -6.27 26.37 -9.17
CA LEU A 329 -6.65 25.04 -8.73
C LEU A 329 -7.62 25.17 -7.56
N ARG A 330 -8.65 24.32 -7.54
CA ARG A 330 -9.49 24.13 -6.36
C ARG A 330 -8.81 23.08 -5.53
N LEU A 331 -8.76 23.27 -4.21
CA LEU A 331 -8.50 22.15 -3.31
C LEU A 331 -9.68 21.19 -3.45
N SER A 332 -9.58 20.14 -4.27
CA SER A 332 -10.33 18.93 -3.91
C SER A 332 -9.69 18.38 -2.64
N SER A 333 -10.50 17.80 -1.77
CA SER A 333 -10.16 17.47 -0.39
C SER A 333 -8.89 16.61 -0.29
N LEU A 334 -7.74 17.25 -0.06
CA LEU A 334 -6.60 16.65 0.63
C LEU A 334 -7.01 16.45 2.09
N ALA A 335 -7.59 15.29 2.38
CA ALA A 335 -7.78 14.74 3.71
C ALA A 335 -7.22 13.32 3.76
#